data_AF-A0A8J4YWN7-F1
#
_entry.id   AF-A0A8J4YWN7-F1
#
_cell.length_a   1.000
_cell.length_b   1.000
_cell.length_c   1.000
_cell.angle_alpha   90.00
_cell.angle_beta   90.00
_cell.angle_gamma   90.00
#
_symmetry.space_group_name_H-M   'P 1'
#
loop_
_entity.id
_entity.type
_entity.pdbx_description
1 polymer ?
#
loop_
_entity_poly.entity_id
_entity_poly.type
_entity_poly.pdbx_seq_one_letter_code
_entity_poly.pdbx_strand_id
1 'polypeptide(L)'
;MAPRNASVSRGTRASGKGRRRGQHRRHLHGTGSDPGHPQRSPLARDGDDVKVLDLEDVPLAKLVKLLFLLDNGDKETGTNPVYKEKNAAAARQAKETFQAILMSREYGFQRITELLQARAKKLLGYDIVILAEAEAASHSVRKPDEDLLILAEGCRHLGIEYNQALSVKIKKVQKKMELNDNEKEGNFFIYAENLLMNHICDNLTADLVYRLFCLFIHRYRDKLGLYMDSDMIVQDKLKFDGVKEALFFYIIREMEERNLLNRIYTDKLRDIFEELQGKYGMDENLSMAIAKLKCYPEECRPAGLCIVFCVTKDREGADSEIVKIKSVFEDLFKFTLMIERNPTRETLDRYKKELIKTKYRLYDSLVIWFVSHGDETNLVLSEEENINREKFIDDFSIFNNFSKKPKIFFMATCRGNKPICADEAGGTGASPDGPFGNKGFVGMRVPEYCQDISRIYYQMDRLVAYATLPCNISFRLKDEGSVFVDTVCSLLEENQGENITQVLEGVSRLIHQIVFKSDEDEFVGKSKQACYYESTFQKTFLIPKI
;
A
#
# COMPACT_ATOMS: atom_id res chain seq x y z
N MET A 1 -7.33 52.86 27.08
CA MET A 1 -8.18 53.96 26.57
C MET A 1 -9.18 53.40 25.57
N ALA A 2 -10.36 54.02 25.49
CA ALA A 2 -11.42 53.87 24.48
C ALA A 2 -12.25 55.19 24.54
N PRO A 3 -13.33 55.43 23.75
CA PRO A 3 -13.99 54.60 22.72
C PRO A 3 -14.44 55.42 21.46
N ARG A 4 -15.40 54.89 20.68
CA ARG A 4 -16.30 55.59 19.69
C ARG A 4 -15.61 56.08 18.40
N ASN A 5 -16.27 56.26 17.24
CA ASN A 5 -17.66 56.06 16.77
C ASN A 5 -17.57 55.53 15.29
N ALA A 6 -18.58 55.24 14.45
CA ALA A 6 -20.05 55.36 14.38
C ALA A 6 -20.53 54.39 13.24
N SER A 7 -21.72 54.42 12.61
CA SER A 7 -23.14 54.35 13.04
C SER A 7 -24.05 54.51 11.79
N VAL A 8 -25.05 53.61 11.60
CA VAL A 8 -26.39 53.90 10.98
C VAL A 8 -26.42 54.25 9.45
N SER A 9 -27.39 53.91 8.58
CA SER A 9 -28.85 53.67 8.67
C SER A 9 -29.43 52.62 7.66
N ARG A 10 -30.77 52.54 7.50
CA ARG A 10 -31.55 51.63 6.63
C ARG A 10 -32.38 52.38 5.57
N GLY A 11 -32.72 51.74 4.44
CA GLY A 11 -33.88 52.03 3.57
C GLY A 11 -33.88 51.14 2.31
N THR A 12 -34.92 50.37 1.90
CA THR A 12 -36.30 50.69 1.42
C THR A 12 -36.38 51.47 0.10
N ARG A 13 -37.23 51.18 -0.90
CA ARG A 13 -38.09 50.01 -1.29
C ARG A 13 -38.73 50.34 -2.68
N ALA A 14 -39.28 49.35 -3.40
CA ALA A 14 -40.26 49.51 -4.52
C ALA A 14 -39.74 50.14 -5.85
N SER A 15 -40.41 50.07 -7.03
CA SER A 15 -41.36 49.07 -7.60
C SER A 15 -41.68 49.36 -9.10
N GLY A 16 -42.13 48.37 -9.87
CA GLY A 16 -42.83 48.54 -11.17
C GLY A 16 -42.72 47.27 -12.05
N LYS A 17 -43.76 46.47 -12.30
CA LYS A 17 -45.05 46.67 -13.04
C LYS A 17 -44.91 46.64 -14.58
N GLY A 18 -45.26 45.49 -15.18
CA GLY A 18 -45.63 45.31 -16.59
C GLY A 18 -46.60 44.12 -16.71
N ARG A 19 -47.63 44.18 -17.57
CA ARG A 19 -48.76 43.21 -17.58
C ARG A 19 -49.40 43.09 -18.98
N ARG A 20 -50.08 41.95 -19.23
CA ARG A 20 -51.07 41.59 -20.29
C ARG A 20 -50.53 40.79 -21.49
N ARG A 21 -51.35 40.04 -22.25
CA ARG A 21 -52.51 39.10 -21.99
C ARG A 21 -53.11 38.65 -23.35
N GLY A 22 -53.58 37.40 -23.46
CA GLY A 22 -54.35 36.84 -24.60
C GLY A 22 -53.79 35.45 -25.00
N GLN A 23 -54.48 34.31 -25.08
CA GLN A 23 -55.83 33.94 -25.58
C GLN A 23 -55.98 34.18 -27.09
N HIS A 24 -56.44 33.24 -27.95
CA HIS A 24 -57.39 32.12 -27.75
C HIS A 24 -57.34 31.06 -28.90
N ARG A 25 -57.89 29.84 -28.68
CA ARG A 25 -58.72 28.93 -29.57
C ARG A 25 -58.38 28.74 -31.09
N ARG A 26 -58.76 27.66 -31.82
CA ARG A 26 -59.15 26.21 -31.61
C ARG A 26 -59.52 25.63 -33.01
N HIS A 27 -59.39 24.30 -33.23
CA HIS A 27 -60.09 23.48 -34.29
C HIS A 27 -59.73 23.77 -35.79
N LEU A 28 -59.96 22.92 -36.82
CA LEU A 28 -60.19 21.45 -37.00
C LEU A 28 -60.04 21.08 -38.51
N HIS A 29 -59.73 19.80 -38.83
CA HIS A 29 -59.76 19.14 -40.18
C HIS A 29 -58.85 19.73 -41.30
N GLY A 30 -58.52 19.03 -42.40
CA GLY A 30 -58.66 17.59 -42.77
C GLY A 30 -58.51 17.34 -44.30
N THR A 31 -57.97 16.17 -44.70
CA THR A 31 -57.68 15.72 -46.11
C THR A 31 -56.57 16.51 -46.86
N GLY A 32 -55.80 15.95 -47.81
CA GLY A 32 -55.69 14.58 -48.35
C GLY A 32 -54.56 14.44 -49.42
N SER A 33 -54.42 13.24 -50.01
CA SER A 33 -53.56 12.87 -51.19
C SER A 33 -52.01 12.92 -51.09
N ASP A 34 -51.39 11.74 -51.26
CA ASP A 34 -50.04 11.44 -51.78
C ASP A 34 -50.01 11.61 -53.34
N PRO A 35 -48.91 11.42 -54.13
CA PRO A 35 -47.65 10.70 -53.82
C PRO A 35 -46.31 11.35 -54.26
N GLY A 36 -45.17 10.79 -53.80
CA GLY A 36 -43.98 10.66 -54.67
C GLY A 36 -42.56 10.82 -54.07
N HIS A 37 -41.90 9.69 -53.77
CA HIS A 37 -40.44 9.50 -53.59
C HIS A 37 -39.66 10.29 -52.49
N PRO A 38 -38.52 9.76 -52.02
CA PRO A 38 -38.14 8.36 -51.81
C PRO A 38 -37.87 8.06 -50.31
N GLN A 39 -37.70 6.78 -49.96
CA GLN A 39 -37.46 6.36 -48.59
C GLN A 39 -36.19 7.00 -47.98
N ARG A 40 -36.35 7.72 -46.87
CA ARG A 40 -35.31 7.82 -45.84
C ARG A 40 -35.66 6.83 -44.74
N SER A 41 -34.76 5.90 -44.45
CA SER A 41 -34.83 5.08 -43.24
C SER A 41 -34.89 5.99 -42.00
N PRO A 42 -35.63 5.62 -40.93
CA PRO A 42 -35.55 6.33 -39.67
C PRO A 42 -34.10 6.39 -39.19
N LEU A 43 -33.68 7.55 -38.67
CA LEU A 43 -32.42 7.68 -37.95
C LEU A 43 -32.46 6.73 -36.76
N ALA A 44 -31.55 5.75 -36.75
CA ALA A 44 -31.33 4.90 -35.60
C ALA A 44 -30.97 5.79 -34.40
N ARG A 45 -31.77 5.71 -33.33
CA ARG A 45 -31.46 6.37 -32.06
C ARG A 45 -30.53 5.49 -31.25
N ASP A 46 -29.37 5.20 -31.81
CA ASP A 46 -28.33 4.37 -31.18
C ASP A 46 -27.54 5.20 -30.15
N GLY A 47 -28.31 5.77 -29.22
CA GLY A 47 -27.87 6.26 -27.92
C GLY A 47 -28.29 5.26 -26.84
N ASP A 48 -28.18 3.96 -27.14
CA ASP A 48 -28.30 2.92 -26.13
C ASP A 48 -27.29 3.20 -25.02
N ASP A 49 -27.79 3.26 -23.79
CA ASP A 49 -26.97 3.55 -22.61
C ASP A 49 -26.27 2.25 -22.17
N VAL A 50 -25.32 1.80 -23.01
CA VAL A 50 -24.63 0.51 -22.88
C VAL A 50 -23.99 0.42 -21.51
N LYS A 51 -24.53 -0.47 -20.66
CA LYS A 51 -24.05 -0.69 -19.30
C LYS A 51 -22.58 -1.09 -19.33
N VAL A 52 -21.76 -0.30 -18.63
CA VAL A 52 -20.29 -0.37 -18.67
C VAL A 52 -19.77 -1.58 -17.91
N LEU A 53 -20.35 -1.77 -16.73
CA LEU A 53 -20.28 -2.96 -15.90
C LEU A 53 -21.69 -3.54 -15.92
N ASP A 54 -21.82 -4.86 -16.08
CA ASP A 54 -23.07 -5.50 -15.70
C ASP A 54 -23.05 -5.73 -14.18
N LEU A 55 -24.04 -5.17 -13.50
CA LEU A 55 -24.14 -5.16 -12.03
C LEU A 55 -25.55 -5.57 -11.57
N GLU A 56 -26.43 -6.03 -12.47
CA GLU A 56 -27.81 -6.35 -12.11
C GLU A 56 -27.93 -7.76 -11.53
N ASP A 57 -27.18 -8.72 -12.08
CA ASP A 57 -27.07 -10.10 -11.56
C ASP A 57 -25.88 -10.32 -10.61
N VAL A 58 -25.16 -9.25 -10.22
CA VAL A 58 -23.97 -9.36 -9.36
C VAL A 58 -24.38 -9.43 -7.87
N PRO A 59 -23.94 -10.45 -7.11
CA PRO A 59 -24.24 -10.58 -5.68
C PRO A 59 -23.91 -9.31 -4.87
N LEU A 60 -24.77 -9.00 -3.90
CA LEU A 60 -24.70 -7.79 -3.09
C LEU A 60 -23.41 -7.73 -2.26
N ALA A 61 -22.92 -8.88 -1.77
CA ALA A 61 -21.60 -8.95 -1.14
C ALA A 61 -20.47 -8.56 -2.10
N LYS A 62 -20.52 -8.97 -3.38
CA LYS A 62 -19.52 -8.55 -4.38
C LYS A 62 -19.62 -7.05 -4.67
N LEU A 63 -20.81 -6.48 -4.76
CA LEU A 63 -21.00 -5.03 -4.98
C LEU A 63 -20.44 -4.20 -3.80
N VAL A 64 -20.70 -4.64 -2.56
CA VAL A 64 -20.18 -4.01 -1.34
C VAL A 64 -18.65 -4.09 -1.28
N LYS A 65 -18.08 -5.27 -1.55
CA LYS A 65 -16.61 -5.45 -1.62
C LYS A 65 -16.00 -4.58 -2.70
N LEU A 66 -16.59 -4.52 -3.90
CA LEU A 66 -16.07 -3.68 -4.98
C LEU A 66 -16.01 -2.21 -4.56
N LEU A 67 -17.09 -1.68 -3.98
CA LEU A 67 -17.10 -0.31 -3.46
C LEU A 67 -16.03 -0.09 -2.38
N PHE A 68 -15.80 -1.05 -1.48
CA PHE A 68 -14.74 -0.96 -0.46
C PHE A 68 -13.34 -0.96 -1.08
N LEU A 69 -13.02 -1.91 -1.95
CA LEU A 69 -11.69 -2.08 -2.57
C LEU A 69 -11.28 -0.86 -3.42
N LEU A 70 -12.25 -0.19 -4.05
CA LEU A 70 -12.04 0.96 -4.94
C LEU A 70 -11.61 2.26 -4.23
N ASP A 71 -11.74 2.35 -2.90
CA ASP A 71 -11.52 3.60 -2.15
C ASP A 71 -10.31 3.51 -1.21
N ASN A 72 -9.53 4.59 -1.11
CA ASN A 72 -8.36 4.66 -0.23
C ASN A 72 -8.82 5.03 1.20
N GLY A 73 -8.65 4.09 2.14
CA GLY A 73 -8.84 4.35 3.56
C GLY A 73 -7.73 5.20 4.17
N ASP A 74 -6.47 4.86 3.88
CA ASP A 74 -5.30 5.64 4.31
C ASP A 74 -5.20 6.94 3.47
N LYS A 75 -5.60 8.05 4.09
CA LYS A 75 -5.76 9.38 3.44
C LYS A 75 -4.42 10.02 3.01
N GLU A 76 -3.29 9.33 3.11
CA GLU A 76 -2.00 10.01 3.38
C GLU A 76 -0.88 9.76 2.37
N THR A 77 -1.04 8.83 1.42
CA THR A 77 -0.03 8.53 0.39
C THR A 77 0.09 9.60 -0.71
N GLY A 78 -0.29 10.85 -0.43
CA GLY A 78 -0.19 11.98 -1.34
C GLY A 78 0.07 13.30 -0.61
N THR A 79 1.21 13.94 -0.90
CA THR A 79 1.59 15.26 -0.39
C THR A 79 0.78 16.42 -1.00
N ASN A 80 0.10 16.19 -2.13
CA ASN A 80 -0.76 17.17 -2.77
C ASN A 80 -2.14 17.21 -2.09
N PRO A 81 -2.54 18.34 -1.46
CA PRO A 81 -3.75 18.40 -0.63
C PRO A 81 -5.04 18.15 -1.42
N VAL A 82 -5.08 18.47 -2.72
CA VAL A 82 -6.25 18.26 -3.60
C VAL A 82 -6.58 16.76 -3.74
N TYR A 83 -5.59 15.88 -3.60
CA TYR A 83 -5.79 14.42 -3.62
C TYR A 83 -6.20 13.90 -2.24
N LYS A 84 -5.61 14.44 -1.15
CA LYS A 84 -5.99 14.10 0.23
C LYS A 84 -7.48 14.40 0.50
N GLU A 85 -7.96 15.55 0.02
CA GLU A 85 -9.38 15.93 0.13
C GLU A 85 -10.30 15.03 -0.73
N LYS A 86 -9.96 14.77 -1.99
CA LYS A 86 -10.77 13.93 -2.90
C LYS A 86 -10.86 12.47 -2.44
N ASN A 87 -9.76 11.89 -1.98
CA ASN A 87 -9.74 10.52 -1.45
C ASN A 87 -10.58 10.43 -0.16
N ALA A 88 -10.45 11.40 0.75
CA ALA A 88 -11.27 11.46 1.96
C ALA A 88 -12.78 11.61 1.67
N ALA A 89 -13.14 12.37 0.62
CA ALA A 89 -14.53 12.49 0.18
C ALA A 89 -15.11 11.16 -0.35
N ALA A 90 -14.33 10.40 -1.15
CA ALA A 90 -14.75 9.08 -1.64
C ALA A 90 -14.94 8.07 -0.51
N ALA A 91 -13.95 7.93 0.39
CA ALA A 91 -14.05 7.03 1.53
C ALA A 91 -15.24 7.37 2.46
N ARG A 92 -15.53 8.66 2.66
CA ARG A 92 -16.74 9.09 3.38
C ARG A 92 -18.02 8.71 2.63
N GLN A 93 -18.07 8.90 1.31
CA GLN A 93 -19.25 8.56 0.49
C GLN A 93 -19.56 7.04 0.51
N ALA A 94 -18.52 6.19 0.50
CA ALA A 94 -18.69 4.75 0.70
C ALA A 94 -19.22 4.43 2.10
N LYS A 95 -18.61 5.02 3.16
CA LYS A 95 -19.05 4.86 4.56
C LYS A 95 -20.52 5.25 4.77
N GLU A 96 -20.94 6.40 4.24
CA GLU A 96 -22.34 6.87 4.26
C GLU A 96 -23.30 5.96 3.48
N THR A 97 -22.79 5.21 2.50
CA THR A 97 -23.57 4.26 1.70
C THR A 97 -23.72 2.92 2.43
N PHE A 98 -22.67 2.41 3.07
CA PHE A 98 -22.75 1.26 3.98
C PHE A 98 -23.70 1.57 5.16
N GLN A 99 -23.59 2.74 5.78
CA GLN A 99 -24.51 3.21 6.81
C GLN A 99 -25.97 3.23 6.32
N ALA A 100 -26.24 3.71 5.10
CA ALA A 100 -27.59 3.72 4.53
C ALA A 100 -28.17 2.30 4.31
N ILE A 101 -27.33 1.30 3.97
CA ILE A 101 -27.76 -0.10 3.86
C ILE A 101 -28.19 -0.64 5.22
N LEU A 102 -27.34 -0.47 6.25
CA LEU A 102 -27.58 -0.97 7.61
C LEU A 102 -28.87 -0.38 8.22
N MET A 103 -29.12 0.90 7.97
CA MET A 103 -30.29 1.64 8.49
C MET A 103 -31.59 1.39 7.72
N SER A 104 -31.54 0.84 6.50
CA SER A 104 -32.73 0.66 5.66
C SER A 104 -33.67 -0.45 6.16
N ARG A 105 -34.93 -0.41 5.68
CA ARG A 105 -35.93 -1.49 5.81
C ARG A 105 -36.04 -2.36 4.56
N GLU A 106 -35.67 -1.81 3.40
CA GLU A 106 -35.75 -2.46 2.09
C GLU A 106 -34.35 -2.67 1.45
N TYR A 107 -33.30 -2.43 2.25
CA TYR A 107 -31.87 -2.55 1.92
C TYR A 107 -31.39 -1.60 0.79
N GLY A 108 -30.62 -0.58 1.16
CA GLY A 108 -30.22 0.54 0.28
C GLY A 108 -29.22 0.22 -0.85
N PHE A 109 -29.14 -1.03 -1.32
CA PHE A 109 -28.12 -1.49 -2.26
C PHE A 109 -28.16 -0.83 -3.64
N GLN A 110 -29.33 -0.37 -4.10
CA GLN A 110 -29.46 0.41 -5.34
C GLN A 110 -28.46 1.59 -5.39
N ARG A 111 -28.21 2.25 -4.25
CA ARG A 111 -27.24 3.35 -4.15
C ARG A 111 -25.81 2.90 -4.44
N ILE A 112 -25.43 1.65 -4.16
CA ILE A 112 -24.12 1.11 -4.55
C ILE A 112 -24.06 0.93 -6.07
N THR A 113 -25.07 0.31 -6.66
CA THR A 113 -25.14 0.08 -8.12
C THR A 113 -25.08 1.41 -8.89
N GLU A 114 -25.84 2.41 -8.47
CA GLU A 114 -25.82 3.77 -9.04
C GLU A 114 -24.43 4.43 -8.94
N LEU A 115 -23.77 4.34 -7.78
CA LEU A 115 -22.43 4.92 -7.58
C LEU A 115 -21.36 4.22 -8.43
N LEU A 116 -21.39 2.89 -8.52
CA LEU A 116 -20.46 2.11 -9.34
C LEU A 116 -20.66 2.38 -10.84
N GLN A 117 -21.92 2.40 -11.31
CA GLN A 117 -22.25 2.75 -12.70
C GLN A 117 -21.82 4.19 -13.05
N ALA A 118 -22.08 5.16 -12.16
CA ALA A 118 -21.66 6.54 -12.35
C ALA A 118 -20.13 6.69 -12.41
N ARG A 119 -19.39 5.97 -11.55
CA ARG A 119 -17.92 5.93 -11.56
C ARG A 119 -17.39 5.31 -12.86
N ALA A 120 -17.95 4.18 -13.29
CA ALA A 120 -17.55 3.51 -14.52
C ALA A 120 -17.84 4.36 -15.79
N LYS A 121 -19.04 4.95 -15.90
CA LYS A 121 -19.43 5.84 -17.00
C LYS A 121 -18.55 7.09 -17.08
N LYS A 122 -18.20 7.69 -15.94
CA LYS A 122 -17.24 8.81 -15.84
C LYS A 122 -15.83 8.41 -16.29
N LEU A 123 -15.34 7.23 -15.89
CA LEU A 123 -14.02 6.74 -16.29
C LEU A 123 -13.96 6.37 -17.78
N LEU A 124 -15.01 5.83 -18.37
CA LEU A 124 -15.08 5.61 -19.83
C LEU A 124 -15.17 6.93 -20.62
N GLY A 125 -15.97 7.90 -20.18
CA GLY A 125 -16.18 9.16 -20.91
C GLY A 125 -14.97 10.10 -20.97
N TYR A 126 -13.91 9.86 -20.19
CA TYR A 126 -12.70 10.71 -20.18
C TYR A 126 -11.73 10.33 -21.31
N ASP A 127 -11.30 11.29 -22.12
CA ASP A 127 -10.39 11.01 -23.25
C ASP A 127 -8.99 10.58 -22.76
N ILE A 128 -8.41 9.56 -23.41
CA ILE A 128 -7.05 9.05 -23.18
C ILE A 128 -6.01 9.83 -23.99
N VAL A 129 -6.43 10.37 -25.14
CA VAL A 129 -5.56 10.79 -26.25
C VAL A 129 -5.03 12.21 -26.10
N ILE A 130 -5.66 13.06 -25.28
CA ILE A 130 -5.16 14.41 -24.97
C ILE A 130 -3.82 14.31 -24.23
N LEU A 131 -2.74 14.36 -25.00
CA LEU A 131 -1.43 14.81 -24.58
C LEU A 131 -1.56 16.27 -24.15
N ALA A 132 -1.04 16.60 -22.97
CA ALA A 132 -0.87 18.00 -22.58
C ALA A 132 0.38 18.54 -23.29
N GLU A 133 0.20 19.27 -24.40
CA GLU A 133 1.26 20.08 -25.02
C GLU A 133 1.53 21.36 -24.20
N ALA A 134 1.63 21.20 -22.87
CA ALA A 134 1.97 22.20 -21.88
C ALA A 134 2.59 21.49 -20.67
N GLU A 135 3.65 22.07 -20.11
CA GLU A 135 4.39 21.56 -18.94
C GLU A 135 5.08 20.19 -19.12
N ALA A 136 6.09 20.17 -20.00
CA ALA A 136 7.07 19.08 -20.10
C ALA A 136 7.97 18.99 -18.85
N ALA A 137 7.41 18.53 -17.72
CA ALA A 137 8.11 18.42 -16.44
C ALA A 137 7.68 17.24 -15.53
N SER A 138 6.57 16.54 -15.80
CA SER A 138 6.17 15.37 -15.00
C SER A 138 5.72 14.17 -15.83
N HIS A 139 6.28 12.99 -15.53
CA HIS A 139 5.81 11.70 -16.05
C HIS A 139 4.60 11.22 -15.23
N SER A 140 3.56 12.05 -15.12
CA SER A 140 2.41 11.79 -14.26
C SER A 140 1.36 10.92 -14.96
N VAL A 141 1.15 9.71 -14.42
CA VAL A 141 -0.05 8.92 -14.71
C VAL A 141 -1.25 9.73 -14.27
N ARG A 142 -2.19 10.00 -15.18
CA ARG A 142 -3.38 10.81 -14.84
C ARG A 142 -4.26 9.99 -13.90
N LYS A 143 -4.81 10.60 -12.85
CA LYS A 143 -5.65 9.90 -11.86
C LYS A 143 -6.82 9.08 -12.47
N PRO A 144 -7.53 9.54 -13.53
CA PRO A 144 -8.55 8.70 -14.20
C PRO A 144 -7.98 7.47 -14.92
N ASP A 145 -6.70 7.48 -15.30
CA ASP A 145 -6.03 6.33 -15.92
C ASP A 145 -5.69 5.29 -14.82
N GLU A 146 -5.21 5.73 -13.64
CA GLU A 146 -5.02 4.89 -12.45
C GLU A 146 -6.37 4.31 -11.96
N ASP A 147 -7.39 5.15 -11.74
CA ASP A 147 -8.73 4.75 -11.26
C ASP A 147 -9.43 3.75 -12.17
N LEU A 148 -9.13 3.75 -13.49
CA LEU A 148 -9.63 2.76 -14.44
C LEU A 148 -9.01 1.38 -14.18
N LEU A 149 -7.71 1.31 -13.86
CA LEU A 149 -7.04 0.05 -13.54
C LEU A 149 -7.45 -0.48 -12.17
N ILE A 150 -7.63 0.39 -11.17
CA ILE A 150 -8.21 -0.01 -9.86
C ILE A 150 -9.60 -0.62 -10.06
N LEU A 151 -10.44 -0.03 -10.93
CA LEU A 151 -11.77 -0.58 -11.25
C LEU A 151 -11.70 -1.93 -11.96
N ALA A 152 -10.86 -2.04 -13.00
CA ALA A 152 -10.67 -3.29 -13.73
C ALA A 152 -10.20 -4.43 -12.81
N GLU A 153 -9.27 -4.11 -11.92
CA GLU A 153 -8.64 -5.07 -11.01
C GLU A 153 -9.59 -5.48 -9.88
N GLY A 154 -10.32 -4.53 -9.27
CA GLY A 154 -11.36 -4.84 -8.31
C GLY A 154 -12.47 -5.73 -8.89
N CYS A 155 -12.88 -5.50 -10.14
CA CYS A 155 -13.82 -6.38 -10.83
C CYS A 155 -13.22 -7.78 -11.10
N ARG A 156 -11.96 -7.85 -11.56
CA ARG A 156 -11.25 -9.12 -11.81
C ARG A 156 -11.12 -9.96 -10.54
N HIS A 157 -10.63 -9.35 -9.47
CA HIS A 157 -10.44 -9.97 -8.15
C HIS A 157 -11.74 -10.58 -7.59
N LEU A 158 -12.88 -9.92 -7.83
CA LEU A 158 -14.19 -10.37 -7.35
C LEU A 158 -14.93 -11.28 -8.35
N GLY A 159 -14.38 -11.52 -9.55
CA GLY A 159 -15.09 -12.23 -10.63
C GLY A 159 -16.38 -11.52 -11.01
N ILE A 160 -16.27 -10.25 -11.39
CA ILE A 160 -17.34 -9.39 -11.93
C ILE A 160 -16.98 -9.10 -13.39
N GLU A 161 -17.85 -9.48 -14.31
CA GLU A 161 -17.60 -9.27 -15.74
C GLU A 161 -17.83 -7.81 -16.16
N TYR A 162 -17.14 -7.40 -17.22
CA TYR A 162 -17.26 -6.06 -17.78
C TYR A 162 -17.08 -6.07 -19.30
N ASN A 163 -17.68 -5.09 -19.97
CA ASN A 163 -17.85 -5.16 -21.41
C ASN A 163 -16.53 -4.96 -22.19
N GLN A 164 -16.54 -5.36 -23.47
CA GLN A 164 -15.37 -5.30 -24.35
C GLN A 164 -14.82 -3.88 -24.55
N ALA A 165 -15.65 -2.84 -24.42
CA ALA A 165 -15.18 -1.45 -24.51
C ALA A 165 -14.30 -1.07 -23.31
N LEU A 166 -14.63 -1.55 -22.10
CA LEU A 166 -13.77 -1.38 -20.93
C LEU A 166 -12.46 -2.16 -21.08
N SER A 167 -12.51 -3.42 -21.55
CA SER A 167 -11.32 -4.25 -21.85
C SER A 167 -10.36 -3.58 -22.84
N VAL A 168 -10.89 -3.01 -23.93
CA VAL A 168 -10.08 -2.24 -24.90
C VAL A 168 -9.50 -0.97 -24.28
N LYS A 169 -10.21 -0.31 -23.35
CA LYS A 169 -9.70 0.89 -22.66
C LYS A 169 -8.56 0.57 -21.69
N ILE A 170 -8.70 -0.52 -20.92
CA ILE A 170 -7.68 -1.02 -19.99
C ILE A 170 -6.37 -1.28 -20.74
N LYS A 171 -6.40 -2.05 -21.83
CA LYS A 171 -5.19 -2.40 -22.62
C LYS A 171 -4.47 -1.16 -23.18
N LYS A 172 -5.20 -0.10 -23.55
CA LYS A 172 -4.60 1.19 -23.96
C LYS A 172 -3.87 1.87 -22.80
N VAL A 173 -4.45 1.85 -21.60
CA VAL A 173 -3.84 2.45 -20.40
C VAL A 173 -2.64 1.65 -19.90
N GLN A 174 -2.73 0.31 -19.85
CA GLN A 174 -1.59 -0.57 -19.50
C GLN A 174 -0.38 -0.31 -20.41
N LYS A 175 -0.60 -0.18 -21.73
CA LYS A 175 0.47 0.18 -22.68
C LYS A 175 1.01 1.60 -22.45
N LYS A 176 0.15 2.58 -22.15
CA LYS A 176 0.54 3.97 -21.83
C LYS A 176 1.39 4.08 -20.55
N MET A 177 1.19 3.16 -19.60
CA MET A 177 1.91 3.11 -18.31
C MET A 177 3.17 2.25 -18.33
N GLU A 178 3.53 1.67 -19.48
CA GLU A 178 4.74 0.85 -19.67
C GLU A 178 4.83 -0.32 -18.68
N LEU A 179 3.68 -0.92 -18.33
CA LEU A 179 3.61 -1.98 -17.32
C LEU A 179 4.32 -3.25 -17.79
N ASN A 180 5.10 -3.87 -16.89
CA ASN A 180 5.61 -5.24 -17.07
C ASN A 180 4.48 -6.28 -16.90
N ASP A 181 4.74 -7.57 -17.09
CA ASP A 181 3.65 -8.58 -17.06
C ASP A 181 3.20 -8.93 -15.63
N ASN A 182 4.10 -8.91 -14.63
CA ASN A 182 3.73 -9.02 -13.21
C ASN A 182 2.78 -7.89 -12.78
N GLU A 183 3.02 -6.65 -13.24
CA GLU A 183 2.17 -5.47 -13.04
C GLU A 183 0.81 -5.54 -13.79
N LYS A 184 0.61 -6.51 -14.70
CA LYS A 184 -0.67 -6.75 -15.40
C LYS A 184 -1.48 -7.90 -14.79
N GLU A 185 -0.83 -8.89 -14.19
CA GLU A 185 -1.46 -10.18 -13.84
C GLU A 185 -1.73 -10.35 -12.32
N GLY A 186 -1.06 -9.61 -11.44
CA GLY A 186 -1.33 -9.60 -9.99
C GLY A 186 -2.34 -8.54 -9.53
N ASN A 187 -2.71 -8.55 -8.24
CA ASN A 187 -3.65 -7.58 -7.62
C ASN A 187 -3.11 -6.12 -7.56
N PHE A 188 -2.10 -5.76 -8.35
CA PHE A 188 -1.20 -4.60 -8.20
C PHE A 188 -1.90 -3.23 -8.02
N PHE A 189 -3.11 -3.05 -8.54
CA PHE A 189 -3.84 -1.78 -8.42
C PHE A 189 -4.75 -1.68 -7.18
N ILE A 190 -4.90 -2.74 -6.41
CA ILE A 190 -5.67 -2.73 -5.15
C ILE A 190 -4.69 -2.53 -3.98
N TYR A 191 -5.10 -1.74 -2.97
CA TYR A 191 -4.29 -1.52 -1.78
C TYR A 191 -4.26 -2.77 -0.91
N ALA A 192 -3.06 -3.25 -0.54
CA ALA A 192 -2.94 -4.47 0.26
C ALA A 192 -3.63 -4.37 1.63
N GLU A 193 -3.74 -3.17 2.23
CA GLU A 193 -4.57 -2.97 3.43
C GLU A 193 -6.07 -3.18 3.16
N ASN A 194 -6.61 -2.79 2.00
CA ASN A 194 -7.99 -3.09 1.63
C ASN A 194 -8.17 -4.60 1.38
N LEU A 195 -7.21 -5.26 0.71
CA LEU A 195 -7.26 -6.71 0.49
C LEU A 195 -7.19 -7.50 1.80
N LEU A 196 -6.32 -7.09 2.72
CA LEU A 196 -6.21 -7.65 4.07
C LEU A 196 -7.53 -7.53 4.84
N MET A 197 -8.18 -6.37 4.80
CA MET A 197 -9.49 -6.18 5.43
C MET A 197 -10.59 -6.99 4.73
N ASN A 198 -10.53 -7.17 3.40
CA ASN A 198 -11.45 -8.05 2.68
C ASN A 198 -11.24 -9.53 3.06
N HIS A 199 -10.00 -10.00 3.12
CA HIS A 199 -9.65 -11.36 3.58
C HIS A 199 -10.15 -11.61 5.01
N ILE A 200 -9.94 -10.66 5.93
CA ILE A 200 -10.46 -10.75 7.30
C ILE A 200 -12.00 -10.80 7.28
N CYS A 201 -12.67 -9.95 6.51
CA CYS A 201 -14.13 -9.95 6.36
C CYS A 201 -14.67 -11.31 5.90
N ASP A 202 -13.97 -11.97 4.98
CA ASP A 202 -14.42 -13.23 4.36
C ASP A 202 -14.30 -14.45 5.26
N ASN A 203 -13.33 -14.46 6.18
CA ASN A 203 -13.20 -15.51 7.18
C ASN A 203 -14.09 -15.27 8.41
N LEU A 204 -14.49 -14.02 8.69
CA LEU A 204 -15.39 -13.73 9.82
C LEU A 204 -16.84 -14.09 9.54
N THR A 205 -17.48 -14.73 10.52
CA THR A 205 -18.92 -15.03 10.49
C THR A 205 -19.77 -13.78 10.75
N ALA A 206 -21.04 -13.82 10.34
CA ALA A 206 -22.01 -12.75 10.61
C ALA A 206 -22.14 -12.41 12.11
N ASP A 207 -22.08 -13.42 12.98
CA ASP A 207 -22.16 -13.26 14.43
C ASP A 207 -20.87 -12.63 15.01
N LEU A 208 -19.68 -13.00 14.53
CA LEU A 208 -18.42 -12.35 14.92
C LEU A 208 -18.38 -10.88 14.49
N VAL A 209 -18.83 -10.55 13.28
CA VAL A 209 -18.92 -9.16 12.79
C VAL A 209 -19.95 -8.35 13.61
N TYR A 210 -21.05 -8.96 14.06
CA TYR A 210 -22.00 -8.31 14.96
C TYR A 210 -21.36 -7.99 16.33
N ARG A 211 -20.67 -8.96 16.95
CA ARG A 211 -20.01 -8.74 18.24
C ARG A 211 -18.87 -7.72 18.14
N LEU A 212 -18.12 -7.72 17.04
CA LEU A 212 -17.13 -6.68 16.71
C LEU A 212 -17.78 -5.29 16.70
N PHE A 213 -18.93 -5.14 16.05
CA PHE A 213 -19.69 -3.88 16.04
C PHE A 213 -20.11 -3.46 17.45
N CYS A 214 -20.69 -4.36 18.25
CA CYS A 214 -21.12 -4.07 19.61
C CYS A 214 -19.97 -3.62 20.52
N LEU A 215 -18.81 -4.27 20.46
CA LEU A 215 -17.62 -3.84 21.21
C LEU A 215 -17.05 -2.52 20.68
N PHE A 216 -17.01 -2.31 19.36
CA PHE A 216 -16.58 -1.06 18.75
C PHE A 216 -17.43 0.15 19.20
N ILE A 217 -18.77 0.01 19.15
CA ILE A 217 -19.71 1.03 19.64
C ILE A 217 -19.52 1.28 21.13
N HIS A 218 -19.42 0.23 21.96
CA HIS A 218 -19.22 0.38 23.40
C HIS A 218 -17.90 1.09 23.73
N ARG A 219 -16.79 0.69 23.09
CA ARG A 219 -15.43 1.14 23.39
C ARG A 219 -15.14 2.57 22.91
N TYR A 220 -15.86 3.05 21.89
CA TYR A 220 -15.61 4.36 21.29
C TYR A 220 -16.82 5.32 21.33
N ARG A 221 -17.92 4.98 22.02
CA ARG A 221 -19.21 5.72 22.06
C ARG A 221 -19.05 7.24 22.10
N ASP A 222 -18.28 7.74 23.07
CA ASP A 222 -18.10 9.17 23.34
C ASP A 222 -17.31 9.90 22.24
N LYS A 223 -16.42 9.20 21.53
CA LYS A 223 -15.73 9.71 20.34
C LYS A 223 -16.57 9.59 19.08
N LEU A 224 -17.41 8.56 19.02
CA LEU A 224 -18.19 8.21 17.84
C LEU A 224 -19.25 9.28 17.55
N GLY A 225 -19.99 9.71 18.58
CA GLY A 225 -21.09 10.68 18.43
C GLY A 225 -22.16 10.20 17.43
N LEU A 226 -22.28 8.88 17.27
CA LEU A 226 -23.07 8.26 16.20
C LEU A 226 -24.57 8.24 16.52
N TYR A 227 -25.35 8.39 15.46
CA TYR A 227 -26.80 8.16 15.44
C TYR A 227 -27.18 6.68 15.26
N MET A 228 -26.20 5.77 15.20
CA MET A 228 -26.41 4.32 15.15
C MET A 228 -26.21 3.72 16.54
N ASP A 229 -27.29 3.27 17.15
CA ASP A 229 -27.23 2.41 18.34
C ASP A 229 -27.09 0.93 17.93
N SER A 230 -26.65 0.05 18.85
CA SER A 230 -26.59 -1.40 18.61
C SER A 230 -27.95 -1.94 18.16
N ASP A 231 -29.00 -1.43 18.79
CA ASP A 231 -30.38 -1.87 18.69
C ASP A 231 -31.01 -1.53 17.32
N MET A 232 -30.34 -0.69 16.51
CA MET A 232 -30.76 -0.38 15.14
C MET A 232 -30.34 -1.46 14.13
N ILE A 233 -29.30 -2.24 14.44
CA ILE A 233 -28.87 -3.40 13.67
C ILE A 233 -29.33 -4.65 14.40
N VAL A 234 -30.55 -5.09 14.11
CA VAL A 234 -31.03 -6.41 14.53
C VAL A 234 -30.12 -7.47 13.90
N GLN A 235 -29.59 -8.40 14.70
CA GLN A 235 -28.68 -9.46 14.22
C GLN A 235 -29.28 -10.28 13.06
N ASP A 236 -30.59 -10.46 13.03
CA ASP A 236 -31.35 -11.04 11.92
C ASP A 236 -31.12 -10.38 10.54
N LYS A 237 -30.67 -9.13 10.47
CA LYS A 237 -30.34 -8.47 9.20
C LYS A 237 -29.06 -9.01 8.57
N LEU A 238 -28.16 -9.64 9.34
CA LEU A 238 -26.84 -10.08 8.84
C LEU A 238 -26.88 -11.42 8.08
N LYS A 239 -28.07 -12.04 7.95
CA LYS A 239 -28.32 -13.20 7.08
C LYS A 239 -28.63 -12.83 5.63
N PHE A 240 -28.80 -11.53 5.33
CA PHE A 240 -29.01 -11.04 3.97
C PHE A 240 -27.67 -10.71 3.31
N ASP A 241 -27.53 -11.07 2.04
CA ASP A 241 -26.27 -10.94 1.29
C ASP A 241 -25.73 -9.49 1.30
N GLY A 242 -24.41 -9.35 1.46
CA GLY A 242 -23.72 -8.06 1.53
C GLY A 242 -23.92 -7.26 2.82
N VAL A 243 -24.85 -7.64 3.72
CA VAL A 243 -25.08 -6.87 4.97
C VAL A 243 -23.97 -7.11 6.00
N LYS A 244 -23.36 -8.32 6.04
CA LYS A 244 -22.16 -8.59 6.84
C LYS A 244 -20.99 -7.71 6.39
N GLU A 245 -20.72 -7.72 5.09
CA GLU A 245 -19.66 -6.95 4.43
C GLU A 245 -19.87 -5.45 4.68
N ALA A 246 -21.10 -4.95 4.54
CA ALA A 246 -21.42 -3.55 4.78
C ALA A 246 -21.19 -3.15 6.25
N LEU A 247 -21.52 -4.02 7.21
CA LEU A 247 -21.25 -3.77 8.62
C LEU A 247 -19.74 -3.75 8.91
N PHE A 248 -19.01 -4.74 8.41
CA PHE A 248 -17.57 -4.82 8.62
C PHE A 248 -16.83 -3.61 8.02
N PHE A 249 -17.06 -3.32 6.73
CA PHE A 249 -16.40 -2.19 6.07
C PHE A 249 -16.87 -0.82 6.60
N TYR A 250 -18.09 -0.70 7.14
CA TYR A 250 -18.50 0.49 7.88
C TYR A 250 -17.63 0.73 9.13
N ILE A 251 -17.33 -0.32 9.92
CA ILE A 251 -16.43 -0.23 11.09
C ILE A 251 -15.03 0.20 10.64
N ILE A 252 -14.49 -0.43 9.59
CA ILE A 252 -13.16 -0.08 9.05
C ILE A 252 -13.12 1.41 8.65
N ARG A 253 -14.07 1.90 7.84
CA ARG A 253 -14.09 3.30 7.40
C ARG A 253 -14.37 4.29 8.55
N GLU A 254 -15.14 3.93 9.58
CA GLU A 254 -15.27 4.75 10.81
C GLU A 254 -13.95 4.83 11.60
N MET A 255 -13.22 3.71 11.73
CA MET A 255 -11.92 3.69 12.43
C MET A 255 -10.86 4.49 11.68
N GLU A 256 -10.78 4.35 10.36
CA GLU A 256 -9.89 5.13 9.50
C GLU A 256 -10.24 6.63 9.50
N GLU A 257 -11.53 6.99 9.46
CA GLU A 257 -11.92 8.40 9.47
C GLU A 257 -11.46 9.13 10.75
N ARG A 258 -11.38 8.39 11.86
CA ARG A 258 -11.09 8.88 13.22
C ARG A 258 -9.64 8.66 13.67
N ASN A 259 -8.74 8.26 12.76
CA ASN A 259 -7.35 7.91 13.07
C ASN A 259 -7.24 6.86 14.20
N LEU A 260 -8.11 5.84 14.16
CA LEU A 260 -8.05 4.66 15.02
C LEU A 260 -7.45 3.45 14.29
N LEU A 261 -7.41 3.48 12.96
CA LEU A 261 -6.88 2.42 12.10
C LEU A 261 -6.14 3.05 10.91
N ASN A 262 -4.97 2.50 10.57
CA ASN A 262 -4.35 2.67 9.26
C ASN A 262 -3.42 1.47 8.95
N ARG A 263 -2.67 1.52 7.84
CA ARG A 263 -1.81 0.40 7.39
C ARG A 263 -0.84 -0.13 8.46
N ILE A 264 -0.29 0.76 9.30
CA ILE A 264 0.60 0.39 10.42
C ILE A 264 -0.19 0.18 11.70
N TYR A 265 -1.01 1.15 12.10
CA TYR A 265 -1.60 1.14 13.44
C TYR A 265 -2.93 0.37 13.43
N THR A 266 -2.79 -0.95 13.42
CA THR A 266 -3.88 -1.95 13.46
C THR A 266 -4.25 -2.38 14.87
N ASP A 267 -3.49 -1.97 15.90
CA ASP A 267 -3.65 -2.37 17.29
C ASP A 267 -5.08 -2.19 17.81
N LYS A 268 -5.70 -1.04 17.55
CA LYS A 268 -7.05 -0.73 18.08
C LYS A 268 -8.14 -1.62 17.49
N LEU A 269 -7.91 -2.28 16.34
CA LEU A 269 -8.80 -3.30 15.79
C LEU A 269 -8.44 -4.69 16.35
N ARG A 270 -7.14 -5.00 16.41
CA ARG A 270 -6.63 -6.25 16.98
C ARG A 270 -7.06 -6.43 18.44
N ASP A 271 -6.95 -5.39 19.26
CA ASP A 271 -7.40 -5.33 20.65
C ASP A 271 -8.87 -5.77 20.80
N ILE A 272 -9.74 -5.44 19.83
CA ILE A 272 -11.16 -5.83 19.88
C ILE A 272 -11.32 -7.31 19.50
N PHE A 273 -10.54 -7.83 18.54
CA PHE A 273 -10.53 -9.27 18.26
C PHE A 273 -9.94 -10.09 19.43
N GLU A 274 -8.88 -9.61 20.09
CA GLU A 274 -8.31 -10.19 21.30
C GLU A 274 -9.34 -10.14 22.47
N GLU A 275 -10.12 -9.06 22.59
CA GLU A 275 -11.23 -8.94 23.55
C GLU A 275 -12.43 -9.87 23.22
N LEU A 276 -12.77 -10.08 21.95
CA LEU A 276 -13.78 -11.04 21.51
C LEU A 276 -13.37 -12.48 21.85
N GLN A 277 -12.12 -12.85 21.52
CA GLN A 277 -11.58 -14.18 21.78
C GLN A 277 -11.51 -14.46 23.29
N GLY A 278 -11.12 -13.47 24.10
CA GLY A 278 -11.16 -13.56 25.56
C GLY A 278 -12.57 -13.67 26.16
N LYS A 279 -13.61 -13.15 25.49
CA LYS A 279 -15.01 -13.19 25.96
C LYS A 279 -15.79 -14.43 25.50
N TYR A 280 -15.48 -14.97 24.33
CA TYR A 280 -16.29 -16.01 23.68
C TYR A 280 -15.55 -17.32 23.40
N GLY A 281 -14.25 -17.40 23.71
CA GLY A 281 -13.42 -18.58 23.53
C GLY A 281 -12.52 -18.50 22.30
N MET A 282 -11.67 -19.51 22.14
CA MET A 282 -10.75 -19.61 21.02
C MET A 282 -11.52 -19.89 19.72
N ASP A 283 -11.39 -18.97 18.75
CA ASP A 283 -11.92 -19.07 17.39
C ASP A 283 -10.76 -18.88 16.41
N GLU A 284 -10.71 -19.73 15.38
CA GLU A 284 -9.60 -19.78 14.41
C GLU A 284 -9.58 -18.56 13.49
N ASN A 285 -10.75 -17.99 13.15
CA ASN A 285 -10.88 -16.83 12.30
C ASN A 285 -10.42 -15.56 13.03
N LEU A 286 -10.76 -15.44 14.33
CA LEU A 286 -10.21 -14.41 15.21
C LEU A 286 -8.68 -14.56 15.34
N SER A 287 -8.16 -15.76 15.59
CA SER A 287 -6.72 -16.02 15.66
C SER A 287 -5.98 -15.62 14.37
N MET A 288 -6.53 -15.99 13.21
CA MET A 288 -6.00 -15.62 11.90
C MET A 288 -6.02 -14.10 11.68
N ALA A 289 -7.12 -13.43 12.02
CA ALA A 289 -7.22 -11.97 11.91
C ALA A 289 -6.22 -11.25 12.85
N ILE A 290 -6.10 -11.72 14.10
CA ILE A 290 -5.13 -11.21 15.08
C ILE A 290 -3.69 -11.38 14.58
N ALA A 291 -3.37 -12.52 13.95
CA ALA A 291 -2.05 -12.80 13.39
C ALA A 291 -1.75 -11.90 12.18
N LYS A 292 -2.63 -11.84 11.17
CA LYS A 292 -2.43 -10.97 10.00
C LYS A 292 -2.34 -9.49 10.37
N LEU A 293 -3.11 -9.01 11.37
CA LEU A 293 -3.00 -7.62 11.84
C LEU A 293 -1.67 -7.27 12.53
N LYS A 294 -0.87 -8.26 12.97
CA LYS A 294 0.50 -8.05 13.49
C LYS A 294 1.55 -7.91 12.37
N CYS A 295 1.19 -8.25 11.13
CA CYS A 295 2.07 -8.26 9.96
C CYS A 295 1.83 -7.04 9.05
N TYR A 296 2.84 -6.68 8.25
CA TYR A 296 2.62 -5.81 7.10
C TYR A 296 1.66 -6.49 6.10
N PRO A 297 0.84 -5.76 5.33
CA PRO A 297 -0.06 -6.39 4.38
C PRO A 297 0.68 -7.08 3.22
N GLU A 298 0.34 -8.35 2.97
CA GLU A 298 1.05 -9.26 2.03
C GLU A 298 0.19 -9.71 0.83
N GLU A 299 -1.07 -9.27 0.73
CA GLU A 299 -2.08 -9.81 -0.19
C GLU A 299 -1.91 -9.37 -1.69
N CYS A 300 -0.83 -8.64 -2.00
CA CYS A 300 -0.59 -8.04 -3.32
C CYS A 300 0.54 -8.72 -4.10
N ARG A 301 0.43 -8.70 -5.43
CA ARG A 301 1.49 -9.11 -6.36
C ARG A 301 1.61 -8.09 -7.50
N PRO A 302 2.83 -7.69 -7.93
CA PRO A 302 4.15 -8.05 -7.37
C PRO A 302 4.32 -7.60 -5.91
N ALA A 303 4.98 -8.42 -5.08
CA ALA A 303 5.06 -8.23 -3.63
C ALA A 303 5.95 -7.02 -3.20
N GLY A 304 6.78 -6.52 -4.11
CA GLY A 304 7.57 -5.32 -3.93
C GLY A 304 8.44 -4.97 -5.13
N LEU A 305 9.18 -3.88 -4.98
CA LEU A 305 10.22 -3.47 -5.91
C LEU A 305 11.58 -3.87 -5.34
N CYS A 306 12.39 -4.62 -6.11
CA CYS A 306 13.75 -4.95 -5.75
C CYS A 306 14.72 -4.22 -6.68
N ILE A 307 15.69 -3.49 -6.12
CA ILE A 307 16.73 -2.79 -6.88
C ILE A 307 18.10 -3.34 -6.46
N VAL A 308 18.92 -3.73 -7.43
CA VAL A 308 20.25 -4.31 -7.22
C VAL A 308 21.30 -3.37 -7.81
N PHE A 309 21.99 -2.66 -6.94
CA PHE A 309 23.17 -1.87 -7.28
C PHE A 309 24.41 -2.75 -7.10
N CYS A 310 25.02 -3.20 -8.20
CA CYS A 310 26.15 -4.13 -8.14
C CYS A 310 27.36 -3.61 -8.90
N VAL A 311 28.50 -3.43 -8.22
CA VAL A 311 29.79 -3.22 -8.88
C VAL A 311 30.34 -4.58 -9.31
N THR A 312 30.63 -4.69 -10.60
CA THR A 312 31.05 -5.91 -11.30
C THR A 312 32.45 -5.78 -11.92
N LYS A 313 32.91 -4.54 -12.20
CA LYS A 313 34.32 -4.25 -12.51
C LYS A 313 35.21 -4.83 -11.40
N ASP A 314 36.21 -5.62 -11.79
CA ASP A 314 37.26 -6.19 -10.92
C ASP A 314 36.76 -7.04 -9.74
N ARG A 315 35.50 -7.50 -9.80
CA ARG A 315 34.81 -8.20 -8.72
C ARG A 315 34.22 -9.54 -9.18
N GLU A 316 35.11 -10.53 -9.35
CA GLU A 316 34.78 -11.95 -9.60
C GLU A 316 33.60 -12.45 -8.73
N GLY A 317 32.76 -13.33 -9.27
CA GLY A 317 31.56 -13.85 -8.58
C GLY A 317 30.39 -12.86 -8.46
N ALA A 318 30.54 -11.58 -8.85
CA ALA A 318 29.43 -10.61 -8.83
C ALA A 318 28.27 -10.99 -9.76
N ASP A 319 28.55 -11.69 -10.87
CA ASP A 319 27.52 -12.26 -11.72
C ASP A 319 26.72 -13.37 -11.02
N SER A 320 27.39 -14.24 -10.26
CA SER A 320 26.77 -15.29 -9.44
C SER A 320 25.82 -14.71 -8.39
N GLU A 321 26.24 -13.63 -7.72
CA GLU A 321 25.40 -12.87 -6.76
C GLU A 321 24.15 -12.28 -7.43
N ILE A 322 24.30 -11.65 -8.61
CA ILE A 322 23.17 -11.09 -9.36
C ILE A 322 22.17 -12.21 -9.74
N VAL A 323 22.66 -13.38 -10.16
CA VAL A 323 21.81 -14.52 -10.52
C VAL A 323 21.06 -15.07 -9.30
N LYS A 324 21.73 -15.23 -8.14
CA LYS A 324 21.10 -15.74 -6.90
C LYS A 324 20.11 -14.73 -6.28
N ILE A 325 20.39 -13.43 -6.36
CA ILE A 325 19.42 -12.40 -5.98
C ILE A 325 18.21 -12.41 -6.94
N LYS A 326 18.44 -12.57 -8.26
CA LYS A 326 17.36 -12.66 -9.25
C LYS A 326 16.46 -13.88 -9.00
N SER A 327 17.04 -15.06 -8.78
CA SER A 327 16.26 -16.29 -8.59
C SER A 327 15.35 -16.21 -7.38
N VAL A 328 15.80 -15.57 -6.29
CA VAL A 328 15.00 -15.38 -5.07
C VAL A 328 13.98 -14.25 -5.21
N PHE A 329 14.35 -13.06 -5.68
CA PHE A 329 13.42 -11.92 -5.68
C PHE A 329 12.49 -11.87 -6.90
N GLU A 330 12.98 -12.12 -8.11
CA GLU A 330 12.17 -12.07 -9.34
C GLU A 330 11.53 -13.43 -9.65
N ASP A 331 12.33 -14.49 -9.74
CA ASP A 331 11.83 -15.78 -10.22
C ASP A 331 11.00 -16.51 -9.15
N LEU A 332 11.37 -16.45 -7.87
CA LEU A 332 10.61 -17.00 -6.75
C LEU A 332 9.57 -15.98 -6.24
N PHE A 333 10.00 -14.91 -5.54
CA PHE A 333 9.09 -13.99 -4.83
C PHE A 333 8.26 -13.02 -5.70
N LYS A 334 8.44 -13.03 -7.02
CA LYS A 334 7.70 -12.16 -7.97
C LYS A 334 7.74 -10.66 -7.62
N PHE A 335 8.89 -10.17 -7.17
CA PHE A 335 9.17 -8.73 -7.14
C PHE A 335 9.39 -8.24 -8.57
N THR A 336 9.11 -6.97 -8.84
CA THR A 336 9.70 -6.31 -10.01
C THR A 336 11.17 -6.06 -9.71
N LEU A 337 12.08 -6.57 -10.53
CA LEU A 337 13.52 -6.42 -10.33
C LEU A 337 14.10 -5.33 -11.24
N MET A 338 15.04 -4.56 -10.71
CA MET A 338 15.86 -3.60 -11.45
C MET A 338 17.33 -3.84 -11.11
N ILE A 339 18.19 -4.02 -12.10
CA ILE A 339 19.62 -4.33 -11.91
C ILE A 339 20.46 -3.23 -12.55
N GLU A 340 21.17 -2.47 -11.73
CA GLU A 340 22.16 -1.49 -12.17
C GLU A 340 23.56 -2.07 -11.95
N ARG A 341 24.21 -2.46 -13.05
CA ARG A 341 25.62 -2.87 -13.04
C ARG A 341 26.52 -1.64 -13.12
N ASN A 342 27.52 -1.58 -12.25
CA ASN A 342 28.52 -0.50 -12.17
C ASN A 342 27.85 0.89 -12.01
N PRO A 343 27.10 1.13 -10.91
CA PRO A 343 26.40 2.39 -10.69
C PRO A 343 27.35 3.58 -10.52
N THR A 344 27.00 4.72 -11.13
CA THR A 344 27.60 6.05 -10.90
C THR A 344 26.65 6.95 -10.09
N ARG A 345 27.07 8.14 -9.67
CA ARG A 345 26.16 9.12 -9.04
C ARG A 345 24.96 9.47 -9.92
N GLU A 346 25.18 9.62 -11.23
CA GLU A 346 24.15 9.96 -12.22
C GLU A 346 23.12 8.82 -12.35
N THR A 347 23.57 7.56 -12.25
CA THR A 347 22.63 6.42 -12.24
C THR A 347 21.80 6.43 -10.96
N LEU A 348 22.41 6.65 -9.79
CA LEU A 348 21.66 6.74 -8.52
C LEU A 348 20.64 7.88 -8.53
N ASP A 349 21.01 9.08 -8.97
CA ASP A 349 20.08 10.21 -9.07
C ASP A 349 19.02 10.02 -10.17
N ARG A 350 19.27 9.18 -11.18
CA ARG A 350 18.25 8.70 -12.13
C ARG A 350 17.23 7.80 -11.42
N TYR A 351 17.65 6.84 -10.58
CA TYR A 351 16.73 6.05 -9.76
C TYR A 351 15.95 6.92 -8.76
N LYS A 352 16.58 7.91 -8.11
CA LYS A 352 15.86 8.82 -7.20
C LYS A 352 14.75 9.61 -7.93
N LYS A 353 15.01 10.05 -9.17
CA LYS A 353 13.99 10.71 -10.03
C LYS A 353 12.90 9.74 -10.48
N GLU A 354 13.25 8.48 -10.75
CA GLU A 354 12.31 7.43 -11.11
C GLU A 354 11.34 7.10 -9.95
N LEU A 355 11.87 6.83 -8.75
CA LEU A 355 11.11 6.41 -7.56
C LEU A 355 10.11 7.45 -7.03
N ILE A 356 10.19 8.70 -7.50
CA ILE A 356 9.19 9.75 -7.24
C ILE A 356 7.89 9.50 -8.03
N LYS A 357 7.92 8.81 -9.18
CA LYS A 357 6.73 8.58 -10.03
C LYS A 357 5.63 7.82 -9.27
N THR A 358 4.38 8.25 -9.44
CA THR A 358 3.23 7.76 -8.68
C THR A 358 2.98 6.24 -8.78
N LYS A 359 3.44 5.56 -9.83
CA LYS A 359 3.29 4.09 -9.95
C LYS A 359 3.96 3.33 -8.80
N TYR A 360 5.04 3.86 -8.23
CA TYR A 360 5.74 3.22 -7.10
C TYR A 360 4.92 3.24 -5.80
N ARG A 361 3.87 4.06 -5.71
CA ARG A 361 2.91 4.08 -4.60
C ARG A 361 2.10 2.77 -4.46
N LEU A 362 2.07 1.94 -5.51
CA LEU A 362 1.33 0.66 -5.54
C LEU A 362 2.16 -0.54 -5.06
N TYR A 363 3.49 -0.45 -5.06
CA TYR A 363 4.36 -1.53 -4.56
C TYR A 363 4.34 -1.58 -3.02
N ASP A 364 4.15 -2.76 -2.44
CA ASP A 364 3.92 -2.90 -0.99
C ASP A 364 5.19 -2.89 -0.14
N SER A 365 6.36 -3.13 -0.75
CA SER A 365 7.68 -3.02 -0.13
C SER A 365 8.74 -2.51 -1.11
N LEU A 366 9.85 -2.00 -0.57
CA LEU A 366 11.08 -1.68 -1.29
C LEU A 366 12.23 -2.52 -0.73
N VAL A 367 12.95 -3.22 -1.61
CA VAL A 367 14.19 -3.95 -1.29
C VAL A 367 15.32 -3.34 -2.12
N ILE A 368 16.43 -3.00 -1.47
CA ILE A 368 17.63 -2.48 -2.12
C ILE A 368 18.82 -3.36 -1.71
N TRP A 369 19.41 -4.03 -2.70
CA TRP A 369 20.72 -4.66 -2.57
C TRP A 369 21.79 -3.66 -3.02
N PHE A 370 22.81 -3.46 -2.19
CA PHE A 370 24.03 -2.75 -2.58
C PHE A 370 25.22 -3.68 -2.40
N VAL A 371 25.87 -4.04 -3.52
CA VAL A 371 26.81 -5.15 -3.63
C VAL A 371 28.11 -4.64 -4.25
N SER A 372 29.11 -4.34 -3.42
CA SER A 372 30.32 -3.62 -3.84
C SER A 372 31.45 -3.74 -2.81
N HIS A 373 32.57 -3.07 -3.08
CA HIS A 373 33.56 -2.71 -2.07
C HIS A 373 33.02 -1.56 -1.17
N GLY A 374 33.66 -1.34 -0.02
CA GLY A 374 33.26 -0.30 0.93
C GLY A 374 34.26 -0.15 2.08
N ASP A 375 34.37 1.07 2.61
CA ASP A 375 35.11 1.37 3.84
C ASP A 375 34.15 1.43 5.05
N GLU A 376 34.65 1.83 6.22
CA GLU A 376 33.86 1.96 7.44
C GLU A 376 32.60 2.84 7.27
N THR A 377 32.69 3.88 6.44
CA THR A 377 31.70 4.94 6.23
C THR A 377 31.09 4.99 4.83
N ASN A 378 31.80 4.52 3.80
CA ASN A 378 31.41 4.68 2.39
C ASN A 378 31.10 3.36 1.67
N LEU A 379 30.26 3.48 0.65
CA LEU A 379 30.06 2.51 -0.41
C LEU A 379 30.89 2.95 -1.62
N VAL A 380 31.60 2.02 -2.25
CA VAL A 380 32.34 2.27 -3.50
C VAL A 380 31.38 2.12 -4.69
N LEU A 381 31.38 3.10 -5.59
CA LEU A 381 30.69 3.07 -6.88
C LEU A 381 31.62 2.55 -7.98
N SER A 382 31.15 2.51 -9.23
CA SER A 382 32.08 2.37 -10.35
C SER A 382 33.04 3.55 -10.40
N GLU A 383 34.28 3.32 -10.87
CA GLU A 383 35.28 4.38 -11.10
C GLU A 383 35.79 5.02 -9.80
N GLU A 384 35.87 4.20 -8.74
CA GLU A 384 36.43 4.51 -7.40
C GLU A 384 35.75 5.67 -6.65
N GLU A 385 34.63 6.18 -7.17
CA GLU A 385 33.83 7.18 -6.48
C GLU A 385 33.24 6.65 -5.16
N ASN A 386 33.47 7.36 -4.06
CA ASN A 386 32.91 7.02 -2.77
C ASN A 386 31.63 7.83 -2.46
N ILE A 387 30.62 7.14 -1.90
CA ILE A 387 29.42 7.77 -1.32
C ILE A 387 29.20 7.32 0.11
N ASN A 388 28.80 8.25 0.99
CA ASN A 388 28.52 7.92 2.38
C ASN A 388 27.30 6.98 2.50
N ARG A 389 27.45 5.89 3.26
CA ARG A 389 26.47 4.81 3.39
C ARG A 389 25.16 5.26 4.03
N GLU A 390 25.23 5.99 5.14
CA GLU A 390 24.04 6.48 5.84
C GLU A 390 23.24 7.46 4.96
N LYS A 391 23.93 8.38 4.27
CA LYS A 391 23.29 9.25 3.30
C LYS A 391 22.64 8.49 2.15
N PHE A 392 23.24 7.39 1.66
CA PHE A 392 22.60 6.54 0.65
C PHE A 392 21.31 5.90 1.20
N ILE A 393 21.35 5.33 2.40
CA ILE A 393 20.18 4.72 3.05
C ILE A 393 19.08 5.77 3.26
N ASP A 394 19.40 6.97 3.75
CA ASP A 394 18.44 8.05 3.97
C ASP A 394 17.89 8.61 2.65
N ASP A 395 18.73 8.88 1.63
CA ASP A 395 18.31 9.34 0.30
C ASP A 395 17.31 8.39 -0.38
N PHE A 396 17.37 7.09 -0.08
CA PHE A 396 16.40 6.09 -0.55
C PHE A 396 15.26 5.77 0.45
N SER A 397 15.36 6.24 1.70
CA SER A 397 14.30 6.08 2.72
C SER A 397 13.22 7.17 2.64
N ILE A 398 13.54 8.36 2.12
CA ILE A 398 12.65 9.54 2.08
C ILE A 398 11.47 9.47 1.09
N PHE A 399 11.33 8.40 0.29
CA PHE A 399 10.28 8.32 -0.72
C PHE A 399 8.89 8.08 -0.12
N ASN A 400 8.01 9.08 -0.21
CA ASN A 400 6.62 9.00 0.25
C ASN A 400 5.81 7.83 -0.33
N ASN A 401 6.18 7.33 -1.52
CA ASN A 401 5.60 6.12 -2.13
C ASN A 401 5.80 4.85 -1.28
N PHE A 402 6.81 4.85 -0.40
CA PHE A 402 7.18 3.80 0.56
C PHE A 402 7.07 4.24 2.03
N SER A 403 6.27 5.28 2.30
CA SER A 403 5.79 5.58 3.65
C SER A 403 4.79 4.50 4.09
N LYS A 404 4.78 4.14 5.38
CA LYS A 404 3.96 3.04 5.96
C LYS A 404 4.25 1.66 5.34
N LYS A 405 5.46 1.45 4.81
CA LYS A 405 5.87 0.24 4.07
C LYS A 405 7.29 -0.20 4.39
N PRO A 406 7.59 -1.51 4.37
CA PRO A 406 8.94 -2.05 4.55
C PRO A 406 9.93 -1.50 3.52
N LYS A 407 11.06 -1.02 4.00
CA LYS A 407 12.22 -0.57 3.23
C LYS A 407 13.44 -1.37 3.70
N ILE A 408 13.77 -2.43 2.98
CA ILE A 408 14.83 -3.38 3.34
C ILE A 408 16.09 -3.04 2.54
N PHE A 409 17.22 -2.90 3.22
CA PHE A 409 18.52 -2.67 2.61
C PHE A 409 19.47 -3.83 2.95
N PHE A 410 20.04 -4.48 1.94
CA PHE A 410 21.08 -5.48 2.09
C PHE A 410 22.42 -4.89 1.65
N MET A 411 23.28 -4.61 2.63
CA MET A 411 24.59 -3.99 2.44
C MET A 411 25.68 -5.05 2.36
N ALA A 412 25.86 -5.60 1.17
CA ALA A 412 26.92 -6.54 0.82
C ALA A 412 28.21 -5.78 0.47
N THR A 413 28.75 -5.06 1.47
CA THR A 413 30.05 -4.36 1.40
C THR A 413 30.89 -4.66 2.64
N CYS A 414 32.22 -4.58 2.52
CA CYS A 414 33.08 -4.43 3.68
C CYS A 414 32.75 -3.15 4.47
N ARG A 415 33.22 -3.08 5.72
CA ARG A 415 33.11 -1.90 6.60
C ARG A 415 34.46 -1.55 7.24
N GLY A 416 35.55 -1.79 6.51
CA GLY A 416 36.93 -1.61 6.98
C GLY A 416 37.76 -2.89 6.85
N ASN A 417 39.03 -2.80 7.26
CA ASN A 417 40.07 -3.78 6.90
C ASN A 417 40.50 -4.65 8.09
N LYS A 418 39.72 -4.75 9.17
CA LYS A 418 40.05 -5.60 10.32
C LYS A 418 39.48 -7.01 10.13
N PRO A 419 40.30 -8.07 10.11
CA PRO A 419 39.78 -9.43 10.26
C PRO A 419 39.23 -9.62 11.68
N ILE A 420 38.25 -10.53 11.85
CA ILE A 420 37.87 -11.03 13.18
C ILE A 420 38.78 -12.22 13.48
N CYS A 421 39.73 -12.07 14.40
CA CYS A 421 40.71 -13.11 14.76
C CYS A 421 39.99 -14.39 15.25
N ALA A 422 40.25 -15.53 14.61
CA ALA A 422 39.58 -16.78 14.98
C ALA A 422 40.08 -17.42 16.29
N ASP A 423 41.29 -17.06 16.73
CA ASP A 423 41.99 -17.72 17.84
C ASP A 423 41.90 -16.93 19.19
N GLU A 424 41.17 -15.81 19.25
CA GLU A 424 40.98 -15.02 20.48
C GLU A 424 39.84 -15.54 21.38
N ALA A 425 40.15 -16.57 22.18
CA ALA A 425 39.40 -16.87 23.42
C ALA A 425 39.73 -15.85 24.54
N GLY A 426 39.71 -14.55 24.20
CA GLY A 426 40.30 -13.45 24.98
C GLY A 426 39.27 -12.49 25.56
N GLY A 427 38.41 -12.96 26.48
CA GLY A 427 37.39 -12.14 27.13
C GLY A 427 37.98 -11.07 28.05
N THR A 428 38.34 -9.91 27.50
CA THR A 428 38.67 -8.71 28.28
C THR A 428 37.39 -8.13 28.89
N GLY A 429 37.34 -8.07 30.22
CA GLY A 429 36.11 -7.71 30.95
C GLY A 429 35.74 -6.24 30.78
N ALA A 430 34.71 -5.97 29.98
CA ALA A 430 34.03 -4.68 29.99
C ALA A 430 33.28 -4.51 31.32
N SER A 431 33.59 -3.44 32.07
CA SER A 431 32.79 -3.06 33.24
C SER A 431 31.41 -2.55 32.78
N PRO A 432 30.30 -2.96 33.41
CA PRO A 432 28.99 -2.41 33.09
C PRO A 432 28.89 -0.94 33.53
N ASP A 433 28.52 -0.05 32.62
CA ASP A 433 28.21 1.35 32.95
C ASP A 433 26.84 1.45 33.64
N GLY A 434 26.87 1.27 34.96
CA GLY A 434 25.81 1.65 35.88
C GLY A 434 24.62 0.67 36.00
N PRO A 435 23.92 0.69 37.14
CA PRO A 435 22.68 -0.06 37.29
C PRO A 435 21.57 0.65 36.51
N PHE A 436 21.19 0.10 35.35
CA PHE A 436 19.86 0.31 34.79
C PHE A 436 18.83 -0.27 35.77
N GLY A 437 18.42 0.54 36.74
CA GLY A 437 17.50 0.15 37.78
C GLY A 437 16.19 -0.30 37.16
N ASN A 438 15.87 -1.59 37.29
CA ASN A 438 14.76 -2.25 36.59
C ASN A 438 13.39 -1.88 37.20
N LYS A 439 13.06 -0.59 37.15
CA LYS A 439 11.71 -0.07 37.23
C LYS A 439 11.10 -0.19 35.84
N GLY A 440 10.55 -1.36 35.53
CA GLY A 440 9.88 -1.58 34.26
C GLY A 440 8.80 -0.51 34.02
N PHE A 441 8.90 0.22 32.92
CA PHE A 441 7.93 1.26 32.51
C PHE A 441 6.60 0.67 31.99
N VAL A 442 6.19 -0.46 32.56
CA VAL A 442 4.93 -1.17 32.27
C VAL A 442 3.79 -0.45 33.01
N GLY A 443 3.27 0.61 32.40
CA GLY A 443 2.11 1.33 32.96
C GLY A 443 1.84 2.73 32.43
N MET A 444 2.77 3.38 31.72
CA MET A 444 2.54 4.74 31.22
C MET A 444 1.60 4.74 30.00
N ARG A 445 0.28 4.72 30.24
CA ARG A 445 -0.74 4.96 29.21
C ARG A 445 -0.61 6.38 28.64
N VAL A 446 0.11 6.52 27.53
CA VAL A 446 0.10 7.74 26.71
C VAL A 446 -1.36 8.02 26.29
N PRO A 447 -1.93 9.19 26.61
CA PRO A 447 -3.30 9.51 26.22
C PRO A 447 -3.47 9.48 24.69
N GLU A 448 -4.59 8.99 24.19
CA GLU A 448 -4.80 8.84 22.74
C GLU A 448 -4.77 10.16 21.97
N TYR A 449 -5.05 11.31 22.62
CA TYR A 449 -4.91 12.63 21.98
C TYR A 449 -3.45 13.06 21.79
N CYS A 450 -2.48 12.36 22.38
CA CYS A 450 -1.04 12.52 22.14
C CYS A 450 -0.51 11.59 21.03
N GLN A 451 -1.35 10.69 20.48
CA GLN A 451 -0.94 9.73 19.46
C GLN A 451 -1.14 10.30 18.04
N ASP A 452 -0.11 10.90 17.46
CA ASP A 452 -0.11 11.25 16.03
C ASP A 452 0.27 10.02 15.17
N ILE A 453 -0.72 9.22 14.80
CA ILE A 453 -0.53 8.10 13.87
C ILE A 453 -0.50 8.51 12.38
N SER A 454 -0.56 9.83 12.10
CA SER A 454 -0.64 10.38 10.74
C SER A 454 0.73 10.79 10.17
N ARG A 455 1.74 10.92 11.03
CA ARG A 455 3.10 11.34 10.65
C ARG A 455 4.12 10.28 11.04
N ILE A 456 4.54 9.51 10.05
CA ILE A 456 5.64 8.54 10.21
C ILE A 456 6.96 9.20 9.78
N TYR A 457 7.99 9.09 10.61
CA TYR A 457 9.33 9.58 10.32
C TYR A 457 9.99 8.69 9.25
N TYR A 458 10.71 9.27 8.29
CA TYR A 458 11.15 8.55 7.09
C TYR A 458 12.10 7.37 7.34
N GLN A 459 12.81 7.37 8.47
CA GLN A 459 13.67 6.25 8.89
C GLN A 459 12.88 5.07 9.53
N MET A 460 11.56 5.18 9.71
CA MET A 460 10.69 4.10 10.22
C MET A 460 10.25 3.14 9.11
N ASP A 461 9.81 1.94 9.50
CA ASP A 461 9.56 0.83 8.58
C ASP A 461 10.79 0.52 7.70
N ARG A 462 11.99 0.64 8.29
CA ARG A 462 13.29 0.38 7.65
C ARG A 462 13.98 -0.80 8.32
N LEU A 463 14.66 -1.62 7.53
CA LEU A 463 15.61 -2.63 8.01
C LEU A 463 16.89 -2.52 7.18
N VAL A 464 18.05 -2.53 7.82
CA VAL A 464 19.36 -2.53 7.16
C VAL A 464 20.15 -3.72 7.66
N ALA A 465 20.43 -4.69 6.80
CA ALA A 465 21.24 -5.86 7.09
C ALA A 465 22.65 -5.66 6.51
N TYR A 466 23.68 -5.72 7.35
CA TYR A 466 25.07 -5.55 6.95
C TYR A 466 25.79 -6.89 6.90
N ALA A 467 26.58 -7.09 5.84
CA ALA A 467 27.37 -8.31 5.68
C ALA A 467 28.43 -8.50 6.76
N THR A 468 28.86 -7.43 7.43
CA THR A 468 29.87 -7.51 8.50
C THR A 468 29.71 -6.36 9.52
N LEU A 469 30.34 -6.50 10.68
CA LEU A 469 30.38 -5.49 11.73
C LEU A 469 31.15 -4.22 11.29
N PRO A 470 30.94 -3.06 11.94
CA PRO A 470 31.77 -1.87 11.72
C PRO A 470 33.27 -2.18 11.94
N CYS A 471 34.15 -1.49 11.21
CA CYS A 471 35.59 -1.78 11.07
C CYS A 471 35.98 -3.10 10.35
N ASN A 472 35.07 -4.04 10.09
CA ASN A 472 35.45 -5.40 9.66
C ASN A 472 35.32 -5.69 8.15
N ILE A 473 36.03 -6.73 7.73
CA ILE A 473 36.01 -7.32 6.37
C ILE A 473 34.74 -8.18 6.18
N SER A 474 34.26 -8.31 4.94
CA SER A 474 33.25 -9.29 4.52
C SER A 474 33.87 -10.21 3.46
N PHE A 475 33.68 -11.53 3.60
CA PHE A 475 34.34 -12.52 2.74
C PHE A 475 33.51 -12.90 1.50
N ARG A 476 34.24 -13.40 0.50
CA ARG A 476 33.77 -13.76 -0.84
C ARG A 476 34.59 -14.95 -1.35
N LEU A 477 33.94 -15.85 -2.07
CA LEU A 477 34.56 -16.94 -2.82
C LEU A 477 34.63 -16.52 -4.29
N LYS A 478 35.73 -16.83 -4.99
CA LYS A 478 36.06 -16.19 -6.28
C LYS A 478 35.00 -16.47 -7.37
N ASP A 479 34.55 -17.71 -7.49
CA ASP A 479 33.51 -18.10 -8.45
C ASP A 479 32.07 -17.96 -7.90
N GLU A 480 31.88 -18.22 -6.61
CA GLU A 480 30.54 -18.34 -5.99
C GLU A 480 29.96 -17.00 -5.47
N GLY A 481 30.78 -15.97 -5.27
CA GLY A 481 30.35 -14.66 -4.77
C GLY A 481 30.42 -14.51 -3.25
N SER A 482 29.76 -13.50 -2.68
CA SER A 482 29.78 -13.28 -1.23
C SER A 482 28.93 -14.30 -0.48
N VAL A 483 29.54 -14.92 0.52
CA VAL A 483 28.89 -15.83 1.46
C VAL A 483 27.70 -15.17 2.18
N PHE A 484 27.70 -13.84 2.35
CA PHE A 484 26.53 -13.12 2.86
C PHE A 484 25.36 -13.13 1.88
N VAL A 485 25.60 -12.85 0.59
CA VAL A 485 24.54 -12.84 -0.43
C VAL A 485 23.93 -14.23 -0.56
N ASP A 486 24.75 -15.28 -0.69
CA ASP A 486 24.23 -16.63 -0.80
C ASP A 486 23.50 -17.10 0.47
N THR A 487 24.09 -16.93 1.66
CA THR A 487 23.43 -17.37 2.91
C THR A 487 22.10 -16.64 3.14
N VAL A 488 22.02 -15.34 2.84
CA VAL A 488 20.76 -14.58 2.91
C VAL A 488 19.76 -15.13 1.89
N CYS A 489 20.14 -15.25 0.62
CA CYS A 489 19.24 -15.70 -0.43
C CYS A 489 18.73 -17.14 -0.18
N SER A 490 19.60 -18.08 0.18
CA SER A 490 19.24 -19.46 0.48
C SER A 490 18.35 -19.57 1.72
N LEU A 491 18.64 -18.84 2.82
CA LEU A 491 17.76 -18.84 3.99
C LEU A 491 16.42 -18.13 3.74
N LEU A 492 16.36 -17.09 2.89
CA LEU A 492 15.08 -16.49 2.46
C LEU A 492 14.25 -17.50 1.65
N GLU A 493 14.89 -18.22 0.72
CA GLU A 493 14.30 -19.25 -0.13
C GLU A 493 13.72 -20.42 0.68
N GLU A 494 14.43 -20.89 1.71
CA GLU A 494 14.01 -21.96 2.62
C GLU A 494 12.88 -21.58 3.59
N ASN A 495 12.82 -20.33 4.06
CA ASN A 495 11.98 -19.92 5.21
C ASN A 495 10.78 -19.06 4.78
N GLN A 496 10.05 -19.47 3.73
CA GLN A 496 8.93 -18.69 3.19
C GLN A 496 7.84 -18.40 4.23
N GLY A 497 7.60 -17.10 4.43
CA GLY A 497 6.74 -16.46 5.42
C GLY A 497 6.95 -16.89 6.87
N GLU A 498 8.20 -17.18 7.22
CA GLU A 498 8.73 -16.84 8.53
C GLU A 498 9.07 -15.32 8.58
N ASN A 499 9.27 -14.78 9.78
CA ASN A 499 9.67 -13.38 9.97
C ASN A 499 11.13 -13.16 9.56
N ILE A 500 11.38 -12.19 8.68
CA ILE A 500 12.71 -11.87 8.16
C ILE A 500 13.76 -11.62 9.25
N THR A 501 13.41 -11.07 10.42
CA THR A 501 14.40 -10.83 11.48
C THR A 501 14.93 -12.14 12.08
N GLN A 502 14.06 -13.15 12.25
CA GLN A 502 14.45 -14.49 12.73
C GLN A 502 15.29 -15.23 11.70
N VAL A 503 15.04 -14.99 10.41
CA VAL A 503 15.87 -15.53 9.31
C VAL A 503 17.24 -14.85 9.29
N LEU A 504 17.33 -13.54 9.56
CA LEU A 504 18.60 -12.81 9.70
C LEU A 504 19.41 -13.21 10.96
N GLU A 505 18.75 -13.57 12.06
CA GLU A 505 19.39 -14.26 13.20
C GLU A 505 20.01 -15.59 12.75
N GLY A 506 19.32 -16.33 11.88
CA GLY A 506 19.82 -17.53 11.20
C GLY A 506 21.06 -17.26 10.33
N VAL A 507 21.03 -16.22 9.49
CA VAL A 507 22.16 -15.78 8.65
C VAL A 507 23.40 -15.49 9.51
N SER A 508 23.24 -14.67 10.56
CA SER A 508 24.34 -14.32 11.46
C SER A 508 24.93 -15.55 12.16
N ARG A 509 24.06 -16.48 12.61
CA ARG A 509 24.46 -17.76 13.23
C ARG A 509 25.27 -18.64 12.27
N LEU A 510 24.85 -18.81 11.02
CA LEU A 510 25.57 -19.64 10.06
C LEU A 510 26.91 -19.03 9.66
N ILE A 511 26.93 -17.74 9.31
CA ILE A 511 28.16 -17.07 8.85
C ILE A 511 29.22 -17.02 9.96
N HIS A 512 28.83 -16.88 11.23
CA HIS A 512 29.76 -16.94 12.35
C HIS A 512 30.32 -18.35 12.66
N GLN A 513 29.75 -19.41 12.09
CA GLN A 513 30.31 -20.77 12.19
C GLN A 513 31.42 -21.03 11.15
N ILE A 514 31.48 -20.22 10.08
CA ILE A 514 32.47 -20.36 9.01
C ILE A 514 33.82 -19.79 9.49
N VAL A 515 34.90 -20.54 9.24
CA VAL A 515 36.28 -20.11 9.46
C VAL A 515 36.95 -19.93 8.10
N PHE A 516 37.09 -18.67 7.70
CA PHE A 516 37.78 -18.27 6.49
C PHE A 516 39.29 -18.43 6.67
N LYS A 517 39.96 -18.85 5.60
CA LYS A 517 41.42 -18.91 5.50
C LYS A 517 41.85 -18.12 4.27
N SER A 518 42.95 -17.41 4.40
CA SER A 518 43.60 -16.72 3.29
C SER A 518 45.11 -16.71 3.53
N ASP A 519 45.86 -16.78 2.45
CA ASP A 519 47.31 -16.65 2.38
C ASP A 519 47.72 -15.49 1.45
N GLU A 520 46.77 -14.60 1.10
CA GLU A 520 46.95 -13.41 0.25
C GLU A 520 47.34 -12.17 1.09
N ASP A 521 48.08 -11.23 0.50
CA ASP A 521 48.69 -10.08 1.22
C ASP A 521 47.71 -9.19 2.01
N GLU A 522 46.43 -9.14 1.60
CA GLU A 522 45.39 -8.38 2.32
C GLU A 522 45.02 -9.00 3.68
N PHE A 523 45.13 -10.33 3.81
CA PHE A 523 44.91 -11.05 5.06
C PHE A 523 45.55 -12.45 5.02
N VAL A 524 46.52 -12.70 5.90
CA VAL A 524 47.13 -14.03 6.10
C VAL A 524 46.65 -14.61 7.44
N GLY A 525 46.02 -15.80 7.40
CA GLY A 525 45.62 -16.55 8.60
C GLY A 525 44.16 -17.03 8.61
N LYS A 526 43.60 -17.17 9.82
CA LYS A 526 42.20 -17.59 10.05
C LYS A 526 41.33 -16.41 10.51
N SER A 527 40.17 -16.24 9.90
CA SER A 527 39.19 -15.24 10.35
C SER A 527 37.76 -15.76 10.37
N LYS A 528 36.89 -15.05 11.09
CA LYS A 528 35.44 -15.20 11.05
C LYS A 528 34.78 -13.97 10.44
N GLN A 529 33.49 -14.10 10.13
CA GLN A 529 32.62 -12.99 9.81
C GLN A 529 31.48 -12.92 10.85
N ALA A 530 30.89 -11.74 11.03
CA ALA A 530 29.77 -11.52 11.94
C ALA A 530 28.80 -10.52 11.30
N CYS A 531 27.63 -10.99 10.89
CA CYS A 531 26.60 -10.15 10.28
C CYS A 531 25.67 -9.57 11.35
N TYR A 532 25.15 -8.37 11.13
CA TYR A 532 24.15 -7.78 12.01
C TYR A 532 23.13 -6.96 11.21
N TYR A 533 21.99 -6.65 11.82
CA TYR A 533 21.00 -5.76 11.21
C TYR A 533 20.49 -4.72 12.21
N GLU A 534 20.04 -3.59 11.66
CA GLU A 534 19.31 -2.53 12.35
C GLU A 534 17.86 -2.56 11.85
N SER A 535 16.87 -2.36 12.73
CA SER A 535 15.46 -2.37 12.34
C SER A 535 14.64 -1.32 13.10
N THR A 536 13.81 -0.61 12.34
CA THR A 536 12.76 0.32 12.79
C THR A 536 11.38 -0.15 12.31
N PHE A 537 11.24 -1.44 12.01
CA PHE A 537 9.96 -2.05 11.65
C PHE A 537 8.96 -1.92 12.78
N GLN A 538 7.75 -1.47 12.43
CA GLN A 538 6.62 -1.30 13.35
C GLN A 538 5.69 -2.51 13.34
N LYS A 539 5.96 -3.50 12.48
CA LYS A 539 5.23 -4.76 12.34
C LYS A 539 6.17 -5.91 11.96
N THR A 540 5.68 -7.14 12.06
CA THR A 540 6.33 -8.31 11.47
C THR A 540 6.30 -8.20 9.94
N PHE A 541 7.42 -8.49 9.28
CA PHE A 541 7.49 -8.70 7.84
C PHE A 541 7.73 -10.19 7.59
N LEU A 542 6.72 -10.89 7.06
CA LEU A 542 6.89 -12.27 6.64
C LEU A 542 7.51 -12.31 5.24
N ILE A 543 8.37 -13.29 5.00
CA ILE A 543 8.92 -13.56 3.66
C ILE A 543 7.78 -13.98 2.71
N PRO A 544 7.75 -13.56 1.43
CA PRO A 544 6.64 -13.90 0.54
C PRO A 544 6.41 -15.41 0.40
N LYS A 545 5.17 -15.88 0.62
CA LYS A 545 4.71 -17.22 0.22
C LYS A 545 4.04 -17.11 -1.17
N ILE A 546 4.38 -18.03 -2.08
CA ILE A 546 4.10 -17.91 -3.53
C ILE A 546 3.06 -18.90 -4.03
#